data_AF-A0A2P2KK27-F1
#
_entry.id   AF-A0A2P2KK27-F1
#
_cell.length_a   1.000
_cell.length_b   1.000
_cell.length_c   1.000
_cell.angle_alpha   90.00
_cell.angle_beta   90.00
_cell.angle_gamma   90.00
#
_symmetry.space_group_name_H-M   'P 1'
#
loop_
_entity.id
_entity.type
_entity.pdbx_description
1 polymer ?
#
loop_
_entity_poly.entity_id
_entity_poly.type
_entity_poly.pdbx_seq_one_letter_code
_entity_poly.pdbx_strand_id
1 'polypeptide(L)'
;MTGGVSWPREEELNRIRNIVSEMSGRDPDEVRVVISPYRICPLGAHIDHQGGTVSAMTINQGILLGFVPSADGEVEMRWPFSSYLTEGQGMV
;
A
#
# COMPACT_ATOMS: atom_id res chain seq x y z
N MET A 1 12.44 -24.18 -12.88
CA MET A 1 11.27 -23.32 -12.56
C MET A 1 11.76 -22.25 -11.61
N THR A 2 12.14 -21.07 -12.12
CA THR A 2 12.56 -19.95 -11.27
C THR A 2 11.35 -19.44 -10.52
N GLY A 3 11.33 -19.61 -9.19
CA GLY A 3 10.27 -19.11 -8.32
C GLY A 3 10.05 -17.63 -8.59
N GLY A 4 8.84 -17.27 -9.01
CA GLY A 4 8.48 -15.88 -9.25
C GLY A 4 8.72 -15.05 -7.99
N VAL A 5 9.27 -13.84 -8.15
CA VAL A 5 9.49 -12.92 -7.04
C VAL A 5 8.12 -12.57 -6.43
N SER A 6 7.89 -12.95 -5.17
CA SER A 6 6.67 -12.60 -4.43
C SER A 6 6.69 -11.13 -4.04
N TRP A 7 5.56 -10.45 -4.21
CA TRP A 7 5.32 -9.08 -3.73
C TRP A 7 4.38 -9.12 -2.52
N PRO A 8 4.54 -8.21 -1.53
CA PRO A 8 5.63 -7.24 -1.40
C PRO A 8 6.93 -7.91 -0.96
N ARG A 9 8.06 -7.28 -1.27
CA ARG A 9 9.37 -7.70 -0.75
C ARG A 9 9.53 -7.24 0.70
N GLU A 10 10.39 -7.92 1.45
CA GLU A 10 10.69 -7.53 2.84
C GLU A 10 11.25 -6.11 2.94
N GLU A 11 12.01 -5.66 1.94
CA GLU A 11 12.51 -4.28 1.92
C GLU A 11 11.37 -3.26 1.82
N GLU A 12 10.30 -3.55 1.09
CA GLU A 12 9.12 -2.68 0.98
C GLU A 12 8.36 -2.63 2.31
N LEU A 13 8.20 -3.77 2.98
CA LEU A 13 7.55 -3.86 4.28
C LEU A 13 8.34 -3.10 5.35
N ASN A 14 9.66 -3.29 5.40
CA ASN A 14 10.54 -2.61 6.35
C ASN A 14 10.58 -1.10 6.11
N ARG A 15 10.54 -0.66 4.84
CA ARG A 15 10.42 0.77 4.51
C ARG A 15 9.14 1.38 5.08
N ILE A 16 7.99 0.70 4.92
CA ILE A 16 6.72 1.18 5.46
C ILE A 16 6.73 1.22 7.00
N ARG A 17 7.28 0.19 7.66
CA ARG A 17 7.43 0.18 9.12
C ARG A 17 8.24 1.37 9.63
N ASN A 18 9.37 1.65 8.99
CA ASN A 18 10.24 2.76 9.38
C ASN A 18 9.56 4.13 9.19
N ILE A 19 8.88 4.34 8.05
CA ILE A 19 8.15 5.59 7.78
C ILE A 19 7.07 5.84 8.84
N VAL A 20 6.27 4.81 9.16
CA VAL A 20 5.17 4.95 10.12
C VAL A 20 5.68 5.09 11.55
N SER A 21 6.75 4.38 11.90
CA SER A 21 7.45 4.54 13.18
C SER A 21 7.91 5.98 13.38
N GLU A 22 8.58 6.57 12.37
CA GLU A 22 9.04 7.96 12.41
C GLU A 22 7.86 8.94 12.54
N MET A 23 6.79 8.74 11.76
CA MET A 23 5.61 9.61 11.79
C MET A 23 4.83 9.55 13.11
N SER A 24 4.75 8.38 13.73
CA SER A 24 3.95 8.14 14.94
C SER A 24 4.75 8.26 16.24
N GLY A 25 6.09 8.28 16.16
CA GLY A 25 6.98 8.22 17.32
C GLY A 25 6.93 6.88 18.07
N ARG A 26 6.47 5.82 17.41
CA ARG A 26 6.30 4.46 17.98
C ARG A 26 7.39 3.52 17.50
N ASP A 27 7.59 2.41 18.19
CA ASP A 27 8.59 1.43 17.78
C ASP A 27 8.21 0.77 16.43
N PRO A 28 9.14 0.54 15.50
CA PRO A 28 8.86 -0.17 14.24
C PRO A 28 8.17 -1.53 14.42
N ASP A 29 8.42 -2.23 15.53
CA ASP A 29 7.80 -3.52 15.85
C ASP A 29 6.32 -3.38 16.25
N GLU A 30 5.88 -2.19 16.66
CA GLU A 30 4.46 -1.88 16.91
C GLU A 30 3.69 -1.62 15.61
N VAL A 31 4.39 -1.37 14.50
CA VAL A 31 3.76 -1.04 13.21
C VAL A 31 3.18 -2.27 12.54
N ARG A 32 1.89 -2.21 12.25
CA ARG A 32 1.17 -3.23 11.48
C ARG A 32 1.06 -2.79 10.03
N VAL A 33 1.13 -3.74 9.10
CA VAL A 33 1.02 -3.47 7.66
C VAL A 33 -0.14 -4.26 7.06
N VAL A 34 -1.04 -3.58 6.35
CA VAL A 34 -2.06 -4.17 5.49
C VAL A 34 -1.55 -4.17 4.06
N ILE A 35 -1.76 -5.29 3.38
CA ILE A 35 -1.39 -5.51 1.98
C ILE A 35 -2.67 -5.66 1.16
N SER A 36 -2.87 -4.80 0.16
CA SER A 36 -4.00 -4.87 -0.75
C SER A 36 -3.50 -4.97 -2.19
N PRO A 37 -3.41 -6.19 -2.76
CA PRO A 37 -2.93 -6.38 -4.12
C PRO A 37 -3.93 -5.81 -5.14
N TYR A 38 -3.41 -5.24 -6.22
CA TYR A 38 -4.21 -4.88 -7.38
C TYR A 38 -4.73 -6.14 -8.07
N ARG A 39 -5.85 -5.98 -8.76
CA ARG A 39 -6.46 -7.02 -9.59
C ARG A 39 -6.49 -6.61 -11.05
N ILE A 40 -6.40 -7.60 -11.92
CA ILE A 40 -6.74 -7.46 -13.34
C ILE A 40 -7.83 -8.46 -13.71
N CYS A 41 -8.59 -8.16 -14.76
CA CYS A 41 -9.58 -9.07 -15.33
C CYS A 41 -9.25 -9.37 -16.80
N PRO A 42 -8.46 -10.42 -17.11
CA PRO A 42 -8.11 -10.71 -18.49
C PRO A 42 -9.33 -11.05 -19.38
N LEU A 43 -10.41 -11.59 -18.79
CA LEU A 43 -11.65 -11.92 -19.50
C LEU A 43 -12.87 -11.50 -18.68
N GLY A 44 -13.94 -11.10 -19.39
CA GLY A 44 -15.22 -10.71 -18.79
C GLY A 44 -15.29 -9.22 -18.41
N ALA A 45 -14.85 -8.31 -19.29
CA ALA A 45 -15.05 -6.89 -19.08
C ALA A 45 -16.55 -6.53 -19.15
N HIS A 46 -17.02 -5.66 -18.24
CA HIS A 46 -18.37 -5.07 -18.21
C HIS A 46 -19.55 -6.03 -17.96
N ILE A 47 -19.31 -7.32 -17.74
CA ILE A 47 -20.37 -8.31 -17.45
C ILE A 47 -20.58 -8.54 -15.96
N ASP A 48 -19.68 -8.02 -15.11
CA ASP A 48 -19.75 -8.10 -13.65
C ASP A 48 -21.03 -7.47 -13.10
N HIS A 49 -21.46 -6.34 -13.65
CA HIS A 49 -22.72 -5.68 -13.27
C HIS A 49 -23.98 -6.36 -13.84
N GLN A 50 -23.81 -7.35 -14.73
CA GLN A 50 -24.89 -8.15 -15.31
C GLN A 50 -24.99 -9.54 -14.68
N GLY A 51 -24.20 -9.82 -13.63
CA GLY A 51 -24.13 -11.13 -12.99
C GLY A 51 -23.30 -12.16 -13.78
N GLY A 52 -22.53 -11.71 -14.77
CA GLY A 52 -21.61 -12.56 -15.52
C GLY A 52 -20.33 -12.88 -14.75
N THR A 53 -19.77 -14.06 -14.99
CA THR A 53 -18.50 -14.49 -14.39
C THR A 53 -17.32 -13.77 -15.03
N VAL A 54 -16.45 -13.18 -14.22
CA VAL A 54 -15.19 -12.56 -14.68
C VAL A 54 -13.98 -13.40 -14.27
N SER A 55 -12.95 -13.43 -15.10
CA SER A 55 -11.67 -14.03 -14.74
C SER A 55 -10.83 -12.97 -14.06
N ALA A 56 -10.90 -12.85 -12.73
CA ALA A 56 -10.08 -11.90 -11.97
C ALA A 56 -8.86 -12.59 -11.34
N MET A 57 -7.70 -11.94 -11.34
CA MET A 57 -6.54 -12.37 -10.58
C MET A 57 -5.79 -11.19 -9.96
N THR A 58 -5.14 -11.42 -8.83
CA THR A 58 -4.24 -10.45 -8.21
C THR A 58 -2.91 -10.41 -8.95
N ILE A 59 -2.27 -9.24 -8.95
CA ILE A 59 -0.91 -9.07 -9.48
C ILE A 59 0.08 -8.80 -8.35
N ASN A 60 1.37 -8.93 -8.63
CA ASN A 60 2.47 -8.68 -7.69
C ASN A 60 2.73 -7.16 -7.51
N GLN A 61 1.67 -6.38 -7.34
CA GLN A 61 1.67 -4.94 -7.10
C GLN A 61 0.40 -4.58 -6.32
N GLY A 62 0.43 -3.50 -5.56
CA GLY A 62 -0.73 -3.08 -4.77
C GLY A 62 -0.43 -1.90 -3.84
N ILE A 63 -1.31 -1.74 -2.86
CA ILE A 63 -1.17 -0.74 -1.79
C ILE A 63 -0.65 -1.42 -0.54
N LEU A 64 0.36 -0.80 0.08
CA LEU A 64 0.83 -1.12 1.43
C LEU A 64 0.42 0.02 2.36
N LEU A 65 -0.30 -0.32 3.43
CA LEU A 65 -0.72 0.64 4.45
C LEU A 65 -0.13 0.23 5.79
N GLY A 66 0.82 1.02 6.29
CA GLY A 66 1.34 0.87 7.65
C GLY A 66 0.53 1.71 8.65
N PHE A 67 0.30 1.18 9.85
CA PHE A 67 -0.44 1.89 10.90
C PHE A 67 -0.06 1.39 12.30
N VAL A 68 -0.35 2.23 13.30
CA VAL A 68 -0.35 1.87 14.73
C VAL A 68 -1.75 2.15 15.28
N PRO A 69 -2.36 1.25 16.07
CA PRO A 69 -3.68 1.50 16.67
C PRO A 69 -3.66 2.71 17.60
N SER A 70 -4.64 3.62 17.46
CA SER A 70 -4.82 4.70 18.43
C SER A 70 -5.52 4.20 19.70
N ALA A 71 -5.24 4.83 20.84
CA ALA A 71 -5.85 4.49 22.13
C ALA A 71 -7.23 5.15 22.34
N ASP A 72 -7.48 6.26 21.63
CA ASP A 72 -8.66 7.13 21.77
C ASP A 72 -9.66 7.00 20.62
N GLY A 73 -9.37 6.16 19.62
CA GLY A 73 -10.23 5.95 18.45
C GLY A 73 -10.08 6.99 17.35
N GLU A 74 -9.15 7.94 17.48
CA GLU A 74 -8.83 8.89 16.44
C GLU A 74 -8.13 8.23 15.24
N VAL A 75 -8.39 8.77 14.05
CA VAL A 75 -7.80 8.29 12.80
C VAL A 75 -7.06 9.43 12.13
N GLU A 76 -5.74 9.29 12.06
CA GLU A 76 -4.89 10.19 11.28
C GLU A 76 -4.37 9.47 10.03
N MET A 77 -4.63 10.06 8.86
CA MET A 77 -4.13 9.56 7.59
C MET A 77 -3.03 10.50 7.07
N ARG A 78 -1.85 9.93 6.83
CA ARG A 78 -0.71 10.66 6.27
C ARG A 78 -0.23 9.99 4.99
N TRP A 79 0.14 10.81 4.01
CA TRP A 79 0.88 10.36 2.85
C TRP A 79 2.38 10.59 3.10
N PRO A 80 3.26 9.61 2.82
CA PRO A 80 4.69 9.85 2.89
C PRO A 80 5.07 11.00 1.97
N PHE A 81 5.42 12.14 2.56
CA PHE A 81 5.91 13.31 1.83
C PHE A 81 7.19 12.88 1.12
N SER A 82 7.14 12.83 -0.21
CA SER A 82 8.33 12.57 -1.01
C SER A 82 9.10 13.87 -1.13
N SER A 83 10.33 13.92 -0.62
CA SER A 83 11.26 15.05 -0.82
C SER A 83 11.55 15.35 -2.30
N TYR A 84 11.16 14.46 -3.23
CA TYR A 84 11.20 14.69 -4.67
C TYR A 84 10.12 15.65 -5.20
N LEU A 85 9.18 16.12 -4.37
CA LEU A 85 8.18 17.12 -4.75
C LEU A 85 8.52 18.54 -4.25
N THR A 86 9.70 18.74 -3.64
CA THR A 86 10.13 20.04 -3.09
C THR A 86 11.19 20.80 -3.90
N GLU A 87 11.53 20.34 -5.11
CA GLU A 87 12.27 21.14 -6.10
C GLU A 87 11.36 21.52 -7.26
N GLY A 88 10.42 22.42 -6.99
CA GLY A 88 9.53 22.95 -8.01
C GLY A 88 8.47 23.87 -7.42
N GLN A 89 8.74 25.18 -7.52
CA GLN A 89 7.83 26.30 -7.26
C GLN A 89 7.84 26.90 -5.84
N GLY A 90 8.87 27.71 -5.59
CA GLY A 90 8.60 29.11 -5.25
C GLY A 90 8.46 29.94 -6.54
N MET A 91 7.70 31.04 -6.47
CA MET A 91 7.35 31.99 -7.55
C MET A 91 6.23 31.43 -8.46
N VAL A 92 4.96 31.88 -8.39
CA VAL A 92 4.31 33.17 -8.12
C VAL A 92 2.95 32.95 -7.44
#